data_AF-A0A7V9UPV3-F1
#
_entry.id   AF-A0A7V9UPV3-F1
#
_cell.length_a   1.000
_cell.length_b   1.000
_cell.length_c   1.000
_cell.angle_alpha   90.00
_cell.angle_beta   90.00
_cell.angle_gamma   90.00
#
_symmetry.space_group_name_H-M   'P 1'
#
loop_
_entity.id
_entity.type
_entity.pdbx_description
1 polymer ?
#
loop_
_entity_poly.entity_id
_entity_poly.type
_entity_poly.pdbx_seq_one_letter_code
_entity_poly.pdbx_strand_id
1 'polypeptide(L)'
;MKSARLIVHAFCFALLSVPPAVELNAQQSNSLRWQSDASNNLTPYVALVTKNEARFILPVPIRSDWRWRLPATKDNAQEYRLDVSVENEGRKFAFGFYLWKRSGALPEAGSFSDLIKAGQTSVFGRTPAGMNSIIREAGIKLKLDKNMLIIIIRGQENVKRLFSGRPSEVTFAIKLPGETPTTQTAPILYQD
;
A
#
# COMPACT_ATOMS: atom_id res chain seq x y z
N MET A 1 -93.93 -17.13 1.03
CA MET A 1 -92.62 -17.27 1.70
C MET A 1 -92.14 -15.90 2.17
N LYS A 2 -91.96 -15.79 3.50
CA LYS A 2 -91.06 -14.94 4.30
C LYS A 2 -90.73 -13.48 3.90
N SER A 3 -91.08 -12.60 4.84
CA SER A 3 -90.55 -11.27 5.15
C SER A 3 -89.02 -11.16 5.25
N ALA A 4 -88.46 -9.94 5.04
CA ALA A 4 -87.89 -9.07 6.11
C ALA A 4 -86.71 -8.15 5.66
N ARG A 5 -86.80 -6.87 6.09
CA ARG A 5 -85.79 -5.94 6.69
C ARG A 5 -84.46 -5.65 5.96
N LEU A 6 -84.17 -4.39 5.62
CA LEU A 6 -83.58 -3.28 6.42
C LEU A 6 -82.05 -3.42 6.62
N ILE A 7 -81.27 -2.39 6.24
CA ILE A 7 -80.29 -1.67 7.10
C ILE A 7 -79.45 -0.70 6.24
N VAL A 8 -79.47 0.56 6.68
CA VAL A 8 -78.62 1.71 6.34
C VAL A 8 -77.17 1.44 6.75
N HIS A 9 -76.15 1.96 6.04
CA HIS A 9 -74.95 2.53 6.68
C HIS A 9 -74.24 3.48 5.70
N ALA A 10 -74.22 4.75 6.09
CA ALA A 10 -73.32 5.77 5.56
C ALA A 10 -71.88 5.40 5.94
N PHE A 11 -70.95 5.53 5.00
CA PHE A 11 -69.52 5.44 5.27
C PHE A 11 -68.87 6.79 5.06
N CYS A 12 -68.48 7.41 6.18
CA CYS A 12 -67.45 8.43 6.28
C CYS A 12 -66.17 7.93 5.62
N PHE A 13 -65.60 8.70 4.70
CA PHE A 13 -64.17 8.62 4.40
C PHE A 13 -63.49 9.86 4.97
N ALA A 14 -62.69 9.62 6.00
CA ALA A 14 -61.82 10.60 6.62
C ALA A 14 -60.74 11.04 5.62
N LEU A 15 -60.50 12.36 5.58
CA LEU A 15 -59.31 12.97 5.01
C LEU A 15 -58.09 12.44 5.76
N LEU A 16 -57.33 11.54 5.13
CA LEU A 16 -56.00 11.17 5.60
C LEU A 16 -55.04 12.31 5.23
N SER A 17 -54.57 12.99 6.25
CA SER A 17 -53.41 13.88 6.21
C SER A 17 -52.20 13.12 5.68
N VAL A 18 -51.63 13.62 4.58
CA VAL A 18 -50.35 13.16 4.02
C VAL A 18 -49.24 13.52 5.02
N PRO A 19 -48.41 12.58 5.50
CA PRO A 19 -47.24 12.91 6.28
C PRO A 19 -46.15 13.52 5.38
N PRO A 20 -45.36 14.50 5.88
CA PRO A 20 -44.26 15.06 5.11
C PRO A 20 -43.19 14.00 4.83
N ALA A 21 -42.65 14.06 3.61
CA ALA A 21 -41.58 13.22 3.13
C ALA A 21 -40.37 13.26 4.07
N VAL A 22 -39.96 12.09 4.54
CA VAL A 22 -38.67 11.90 5.23
C VAL A 22 -37.58 11.93 4.16
N GLU A 23 -36.86 13.04 4.09
CA GLU A 23 -35.63 13.16 3.30
C GLU A 23 -34.58 12.17 3.84
N LEU A 24 -34.30 11.14 3.03
CA LEU A 24 -33.13 10.28 3.19
C LEU A 24 -31.87 11.14 2.98
N ASN A 25 -31.24 11.54 4.09
CA ASN A 25 -29.90 12.11 4.10
C ASN A 25 -28.87 11.03 3.71
N ALA A 26 -28.74 10.77 2.41
CA ALA A 26 -27.67 9.98 1.82
C ALA A 26 -26.52 10.92 1.38
N GLN A 27 -25.82 11.51 2.34
CA GLN A 27 -24.57 12.24 2.09
C GLN A 27 -23.57 12.03 3.24
N GLN A 28 -22.99 10.84 3.32
CA GLN A 28 -21.70 10.61 3.99
C GLN A 28 -20.82 9.73 3.11
N SER A 29 -20.59 10.17 1.87
CA SER A 29 -19.40 9.78 1.11
C SER A 29 -18.22 10.56 1.68
N ASN A 30 -17.53 9.95 2.65
CA ASN A 30 -16.23 10.39 3.14
C ASN A 30 -15.20 10.26 2.01
N SER A 31 -15.22 11.18 1.06
CA SER A 31 -14.08 11.43 0.19
C SER A 31 -12.97 12.00 1.05
N LEU A 32 -11.94 11.19 1.31
CA LEU A 32 -10.63 11.60 1.82
C LEU A 32 -10.12 12.77 0.98
N ARG A 33 -10.40 13.97 1.45
CA ARG A 33 -10.00 15.24 0.86
C ARG A 33 -8.55 15.47 1.28
N TRP A 34 -7.62 15.05 0.43
CA TRP A 34 -6.21 15.40 0.54
C TRP A 34 -6.10 16.93 0.59
N GLN A 35 -5.83 17.47 1.78
CA GLN A 35 -5.45 18.88 1.92
C GLN A 35 -4.03 19.00 1.37
N SER A 36 -3.96 19.59 0.19
CA SER A 36 -2.76 19.91 -0.54
C SER A 36 -2.16 21.19 0.02
N ASP A 37 -1.23 21.08 0.96
CA ASP A 37 -0.32 22.18 1.23
C ASP A 37 0.76 22.18 0.14
N ALA A 38 0.62 23.15 -0.76
CA ALA A 38 1.49 23.35 -1.90
C ALA A 38 2.79 24.01 -1.45
N SER A 39 3.80 23.20 -1.16
CA SER A 39 5.21 23.57 -1.37
C SER A 39 5.98 22.31 -1.78
N ASN A 40 6.31 22.20 -3.07
CA ASN A 40 7.11 21.11 -3.67
C ASN A 40 6.62 19.67 -3.41
N ASN A 41 5.38 19.37 -3.82
CA ASN A 41 4.67 18.10 -3.61
C ASN A 41 5.36 16.88 -4.27
N LEU A 42 6.43 16.38 -3.66
CA LEU A 42 6.77 14.96 -3.71
C LEU A 42 5.57 14.21 -3.12
N THR A 43 4.92 13.35 -3.92
CA THR A 43 3.83 12.52 -3.42
C THR A 43 4.29 11.80 -2.16
N PRO A 44 3.52 11.87 -1.05
CA PRO A 44 4.03 11.46 0.25
C PRO A 44 4.34 9.96 0.27
N TYR A 45 5.27 9.59 1.14
CA TYR A 45 5.44 8.19 1.53
C TYR A 45 4.17 7.74 2.24
N VAL A 46 3.51 6.70 1.71
CA VAL A 46 2.22 6.22 2.23
C VAL A 46 2.35 4.77 2.66
N ALA A 47 1.81 4.44 3.83
CA ALA A 47 1.67 3.07 4.33
C ALA A 47 0.21 2.81 4.70
N LEU A 48 -0.45 1.91 3.97
CA LEU A 48 -1.83 1.51 4.19
C LEU A 48 -1.90 0.01 4.45
N VAL A 49 -2.53 -0.40 5.55
CA VAL A 49 -2.65 -1.81 5.93
C VAL A 49 -4.14 -2.15 6.12
N THR A 50 -4.60 -3.14 5.39
CA THR A 50 -5.92 -3.77 5.55
C THR A 50 -5.74 -5.19 6.06
N LYS A 51 -6.82 -5.91 6.36
CA LYS A 51 -6.75 -7.33 6.72
C LYS A 51 -6.03 -8.22 5.68
N ASN A 52 -6.15 -7.92 4.39
CA ASN A 52 -5.75 -8.82 3.29
C ASN A 52 -4.63 -8.27 2.39
N GLU A 53 -4.39 -6.96 2.43
CA GLU A 53 -3.39 -6.28 1.62
C GLU A 53 -2.73 -5.16 2.44
N ALA A 54 -1.41 -5.07 2.37
CA ALA A 54 -0.66 -3.90 2.80
C ALA A 54 -0.01 -3.24 1.57
N ARG A 55 -0.11 -1.92 1.47
CA ARG A 55 0.35 -1.13 0.34
C ARG A 55 1.25 0.00 0.82
N PHE A 56 2.40 0.11 0.17
CA PHE A 56 3.39 1.12 0.46
C PHE A 56 3.73 1.87 -0.82
N ILE A 57 3.68 3.18 -0.77
CA ILE A 57 3.97 4.05 -1.91
C ILE A 57 5.19 4.88 -1.54
N LEU A 58 6.20 4.86 -2.40
CA LEU A 58 7.36 5.74 -2.28
C LEU A 58 7.63 6.43 -3.62
N PRO A 59 8.03 7.72 -3.60
CA PRO A 59 8.45 8.42 -4.80
C PRO A 59 9.78 7.85 -5.31
N VAL A 60 9.92 7.81 -6.62
CA VAL A 60 11.15 7.43 -7.32
C VAL A 60 11.59 8.62 -8.18
N PRO A 61 12.88 9.00 -8.15
CA PRO A 61 13.39 10.07 -9.00
C PRO A 61 13.07 9.83 -10.48
N ILE A 62 12.61 10.86 -11.18
CA ILE A 62 12.37 10.78 -12.62
C ILE A 62 13.73 10.82 -13.32
N ARG A 63 14.03 9.77 -14.10
CA ARG A 63 15.22 9.69 -14.94
C ARG A 63 14.82 9.26 -16.35
N SER A 64 15.45 9.84 -17.34
CA SER A 64 15.32 9.42 -18.73
C SER A 64 15.98 8.05 -18.98
N ASP A 65 17.01 7.71 -18.19
CA ASP A 65 17.79 6.48 -18.31
C ASP A 65 18.16 5.95 -16.92
N TRP A 66 17.96 4.64 -16.71
CA TRP A 66 18.40 3.92 -15.52
C TRP A 66 19.54 3.00 -15.90
N ARG A 67 20.64 3.05 -15.15
CA ARG A 67 21.84 2.24 -15.43
C ARG A 67 22.16 1.33 -14.28
N TRP A 68 22.46 0.07 -14.54
CA TRP A 68 22.80 -0.90 -13.51
C TRP A 68 23.98 -1.77 -13.91
N ARG A 69 24.50 -2.53 -12.94
CA ARG A 69 25.77 -3.26 -13.02
C ARG A 69 26.92 -2.32 -13.38
N LEU A 70 26.93 -1.15 -12.75
CA LEU A 70 27.91 -0.11 -13.04
C LEU A 70 29.33 -0.64 -12.82
N PRO A 71 30.31 -0.22 -13.64
CA PRO A 71 31.71 -0.63 -13.44
C PRO A 71 32.23 -0.29 -12.03
N ALA A 72 31.77 0.83 -11.46
CA ALA A 72 32.16 1.28 -10.13
C ALA A 72 31.52 0.48 -8.98
N THR A 73 30.41 -0.22 -9.23
CA THR A 73 29.78 -1.09 -8.23
C THR A 73 30.63 -2.35 -8.09
N LYS A 74 31.01 -2.72 -6.86
CA LYS A 74 31.75 -3.97 -6.61
C LYS A 74 30.88 -5.18 -6.93
N ASP A 75 31.51 -6.27 -7.36
CA ASP A 75 30.82 -7.54 -7.55
C ASP A 75 30.25 -8.04 -6.22
N ASN A 76 29.07 -8.64 -6.30
CA ASN A 76 28.26 -9.10 -5.17
C ASN A 76 27.83 -7.99 -4.20
N ALA A 77 27.90 -6.72 -4.61
CA ALA A 77 27.38 -5.60 -3.83
C ALA A 77 25.94 -5.27 -4.25
N GLN A 78 25.15 -4.84 -3.27
CA GLN A 78 23.82 -4.30 -3.52
C GLN A 78 23.96 -2.92 -4.15
N GLU A 79 23.43 -2.78 -5.36
CA GLU A 79 23.53 -1.57 -6.17
C GLU A 79 22.30 -0.69 -5.96
N TYR A 80 21.11 -1.29 -6.07
CA TYR A 80 19.83 -0.63 -5.79
C TYR A 80 19.12 -1.29 -4.63
N ARG A 81 18.47 -0.46 -3.81
CA ARG A 81 17.54 -0.89 -2.77
C ARG A 81 16.42 0.14 -2.64
N LEU A 82 15.19 -0.32 -2.77
CA LEU A 82 13.97 0.47 -2.57
C LEU A 82 13.03 -0.39 -1.73
N ASP A 83 13.06 -0.21 -0.41
CA ASP A 83 12.36 -1.11 0.51
C ASP A 83 11.72 -0.38 1.68
N VAL A 84 10.88 -1.14 2.37
CA VAL A 84 10.16 -0.75 3.59
C VAL A 84 10.61 -1.66 4.71
N SER A 85 10.91 -1.08 5.86
CA SER A 85 11.21 -1.79 7.09
C SER A 85 10.15 -1.52 8.13
N VAL A 86 9.79 -2.55 8.89
CA VAL A 86 8.84 -2.47 10.00
C VAL A 86 9.33 -3.34 11.15
N GLU A 87 9.14 -2.87 12.37
CA GLU A 87 9.34 -3.67 13.58
C GLU A 87 7.99 -4.09 14.13
N ASN A 88 7.78 -5.38 14.29
CA ASN A 88 6.55 -5.96 14.80
C ASN A 88 6.90 -6.97 15.90
N GLU A 89 6.46 -6.68 17.13
CA GLU A 89 6.66 -7.55 18.30
C GLU A 89 8.15 -7.94 18.51
N GLY A 90 9.05 -6.95 18.39
CA GLY A 90 10.51 -7.14 18.54
C GLY A 90 11.20 -7.85 17.37
N ARG A 91 10.48 -8.13 16.27
CA ARG A 91 11.04 -8.69 15.04
C ARG A 91 11.09 -7.61 13.96
N LYS A 92 12.26 -7.46 13.34
CA LYS A 92 12.43 -6.52 12.22
C LYS A 92 12.19 -7.23 10.91
N PHE A 93 11.37 -6.64 10.07
CA PHE A 93 11.13 -7.09 8.70
C PHE A 93 11.59 -6.00 7.73
N ALA A 94 12.09 -6.41 6.58
CA ALA A 94 12.42 -5.51 5.47
C ALA A 94 11.94 -6.13 4.16
N PHE A 95 11.28 -5.35 3.32
CA PHE A 95 10.70 -5.87 2.09
C PHE A 95 10.60 -4.82 0.97
N GLY A 96 10.86 -5.25 -0.25
CA GLY A 96 10.85 -4.34 -1.40
C GLY A 96 11.68 -4.86 -2.56
N PHE A 97 12.23 -3.92 -3.32
CA PHE A 97 13.06 -4.15 -4.49
C PHE A 97 14.55 -4.08 -4.14
N TYR A 98 15.32 -5.02 -4.69
CA TYR A 98 16.76 -5.09 -4.52
C TYR A 98 17.42 -5.50 -5.84
N LEU A 99 18.51 -4.84 -6.21
CA LEU A 99 19.38 -5.28 -7.30
C LEU A 99 20.81 -5.41 -6.79
N TRP A 100 21.39 -6.59 -7.00
CA TRP A 100 22.78 -6.89 -6.69
C TRP A 100 23.57 -7.00 -7.99
N LYS A 101 24.78 -6.42 -8.03
CA LYS A 101 25.68 -6.67 -9.15
C LYS A 101 26.27 -8.06 -9.02
N ARG A 102 25.95 -8.95 -9.97
CA ARG A 102 26.56 -10.29 -10.03
C ARG A 102 28.01 -10.19 -10.51
N SER A 103 28.84 -11.13 -10.08
CA SER A 103 30.23 -11.23 -10.52
C SER A 103 30.34 -11.23 -12.05
N GLY A 104 31.19 -10.35 -12.59
CA GLY A 104 31.42 -10.24 -14.04
C GLY A 104 30.24 -9.72 -14.87
N ALA A 105 29.15 -9.26 -14.25
CA ALA A 105 28.00 -8.75 -14.98
C ALA A 105 28.35 -7.44 -15.71
N LEU A 106 28.05 -7.38 -17.01
CA LEU A 106 28.29 -6.20 -17.84
C LEU A 106 27.29 -5.07 -17.50
N PRO A 107 27.69 -3.79 -17.68
CA PRO A 107 26.79 -2.66 -17.52
C PRO A 107 25.58 -2.75 -18.44
N GLU A 108 24.42 -2.39 -17.91
CA GLU A 108 23.15 -2.36 -18.63
C GLU A 108 22.41 -1.05 -18.37
N ALA A 109 21.49 -0.69 -19.27
CA ALA A 109 20.71 0.53 -19.19
C ALA A 109 19.30 0.33 -19.77
N GLY A 110 18.36 1.18 -19.38
CA GLY A 110 16.99 1.10 -19.86
C GLY A 110 15.99 1.92 -19.05
N SER A 111 14.71 1.57 -19.20
CA SER A 111 13.64 2.23 -18.44
C SER A 111 13.64 1.80 -16.97
N PHE A 112 12.91 2.52 -16.11
CA PHE A 112 12.71 2.08 -14.73
C PHE A 112 12.01 0.71 -14.66
N SER A 113 11.13 0.39 -15.63
CA SER A 113 10.49 -0.92 -15.71
C SER A 113 11.51 -2.03 -15.97
N ASP A 114 12.51 -1.77 -16.82
CA ASP A 114 13.55 -2.76 -17.13
C ASP A 114 14.49 -2.96 -15.95
N LEU A 115 14.81 -1.90 -15.20
CA LEU A 115 15.52 -2.02 -13.92
C LEU A 115 14.77 -2.92 -12.92
N ILE A 116 13.44 -2.72 -12.78
CA ILE A 116 12.62 -3.53 -11.87
C ILE A 116 12.61 -5.00 -12.28
N LYS A 117 12.61 -5.30 -13.59
CA LYS A 117 12.71 -6.67 -14.12
C LYS A 117 14.11 -7.28 -13.89
N ALA A 118 15.17 -6.47 -13.92
CA ALA A 118 16.54 -6.92 -13.74
C ALA A 118 16.85 -7.31 -12.28
N GLY A 119 16.13 -6.74 -11.31
CA GLY A 119 16.31 -7.00 -9.89
C GLY A 119 15.42 -8.12 -9.34
N GLN A 120 15.33 -8.15 -8.02
CA GLN A 120 14.50 -9.10 -7.28
C GLN A 120 13.61 -8.39 -6.29
N THR A 121 12.45 -8.97 -6.04
CA THR A 121 11.57 -8.56 -4.95
C THR A 121 11.74 -9.55 -3.81
N SER A 122 11.89 -9.07 -2.58
CA SER A 122 12.17 -9.95 -1.44
C SER A 122 11.54 -9.45 -0.15
N VAL A 123 11.26 -10.38 0.76
CA VAL A 123 10.88 -10.11 2.14
C VAL A 123 11.90 -10.79 3.04
N PHE A 124 12.49 -10.03 3.93
CA PHE A 124 13.47 -10.47 4.91
C PHE A 124 12.87 -10.36 6.31
N GLY A 125 13.07 -11.38 7.13
CA GLY A 125 12.87 -11.31 8.57
C GLY A 125 14.22 -11.34 9.26
N ARG A 126 14.44 -10.46 10.25
CA ARG A 126 15.60 -10.52 11.11
C ARG A 126 15.27 -11.33 12.36
N THR A 127 16.03 -12.40 12.60
CA THR A 127 15.89 -13.18 13.82
C THR A 127 16.46 -12.42 15.01
N PRO A 128 16.09 -12.78 16.26
CA PRO A 128 16.71 -12.20 17.46
C PRO A 128 18.24 -12.36 17.49
N ALA A 129 18.78 -13.41 16.86
CA ALA A 129 20.21 -13.62 16.69
C ALA A 129 20.88 -12.69 15.64
N GLY A 130 20.10 -11.77 15.04
CA GLY A 130 20.59 -10.76 14.12
C GLY A 130 20.73 -11.22 12.66
N MET A 131 20.44 -12.48 12.36
CA MET A 131 20.50 -13.03 10.99
C MET A 131 19.28 -12.65 10.17
N ASN A 132 19.48 -12.28 8.91
CA ASN A 132 18.40 -12.09 7.96
C ASN A 132 18.04 -13.43 7.30
N SER A 133 16.75 -13.79 7.32
CA SER A 133 16.21 -14.93 6.58
C SER A 133 15.25 -14.44 5.51
N ILE A 134 15.29 -15.08 4.33
CA ILE A 134 14.31 -14.81 3.27
C ILE A 134 13.00 -15.52 3.64
N ILE A 135 11.93 -14.75 3.68
CA ILE A 135 10.57 -15.26 3.85
C ILE A 135 10.05 -15.64 2.47
N ARG A 136 9.96 -16.95 2.20
CA ARG A 136 9.39 -17.47 0.95
C ARG A 136 7.88 -17.22 0.93
N GLU A 137 7.33 -17.09 -0.29
CA GLU A 137 5.88 -16.96 -0.53
C GLU A 137 5.20 -15.78 0.22
N ALA A 138 5.97 -14.73 0.51
CA ALA A 138 5.50 -13.58 1.28
C ALA A 138 4.47 -12.67 0.56
N GLY A 139 3.93 -13.12 -0.58
CA GLY A 139 2.87 -12.41 -1.31
C GLY A 139 3.26 -11.01 -1.80
N ILE A 140 4.55 -10.72 -1.91
CA ILE A 140 5.04 -9.41 -2.33
C ILE A 140 4.91 -9.22 -3.84
N LYS A 141 4.44 -8.03 -4.25
CA LYS A 141 4.40 -7.57 -5.63
C LYS A 141 4.84 -6.12 -5.71
N LEU A 142 5.41 -5.75 -6.84
CA LEU A 142 5.72 -4.37 -7.18
C LEU A 142 4.78 -3.89 -8.29
N LYS A 143 4.35 -2.64 -8.21
CA LYS A 143 3.70 -1.92 -9.31
C LYS A 143 4.37 -0.58 -9.51
N LEU A 144 4.42 -0.16 -10.77
CA LEU A 144 4.87 1.16 -11.16
C LEU A 144 3.66 1.99 -11.53
N ASP A 145 3.60 3.21 -11.01
CA ASP A 145 2.63 4.21 -11.42
C ASP A 145 3.33 5.55 -11.53
N LYS A 146 3.52 6.02 -12.77
CA LYS A 146 4.29 7.23 -13.09
C LYS A 146 5.68 7.19 -12.45
N ASN A 147 5.92 8.05 -11.46
CA ASN A 147 7.16 8.21 -10.71
C ASN A 147 7.07 7.59 -9.30
N MET A 148 6.21 6.60 -9.11
CA MET A 148 6.01 5.92 -7.83
C MET A 148 6.28 4.43 -7.96
N LEU A 149 6.94 3.89 -6.94
CA LEU A 149 7.00 2.46 -6.70
C LEU A 149 5.96 2.11 -5.65
N ILE A 150 5.05 1.20 -5.99
CA ILE A 150 4.04 0.67 -5.09
C ILE A 150 4.45 -0.75 -4.70
N ILE A 151 4.80 -0.94 -3.43
CA ILE A 151 5.10 -2.25 -2.85
C ILE A 151 3.82 -2.78 -2.22
N ILE A 152 3.42 -3.99 -2.58
CA ILE A 152 2.16 -4.61 -2.15
C ILE A 152 2.47 -5.95 -1.50
N ILE A 153 2.03 -6.15 -0.26
CA ILE A 153 1.99 -7.46 0.40
C ILE A 153 0.55 -7.96 0.37
N ARG A 154 0.35 -9.19 -0.12
CA ARG A 154 -0.97 -9.82 -0.20
C ARG A 154 -1.08 -11.08 0.62
N GLY A 155 -2.30 -11.35 1.04
CA GLY A 155 -2.68 -12.54 1.78
C GLY A 155 -2.71 -12.25 3.27
N GLN A 156 -3.81 -12.64 3.92
CA GLN A 156 -4.06 -12.39 5.33
C GLN A 156 -2.92 -12.89 6.22
N GLU A 157 -2.37 -14.08 5.94
CA GLU A 157 -1.25 -14.64 6.70
C GLU A 157 0.03 -13.79 6.59
N ASN A 158 0.32 -13.26 5.41
CA ASN A 158 1.50 -12.40 5.20
C ASN A 158 1.32 -11.05 5.87
N VAL A 159 0.13 -10.44 5.77
CA VAL A 159 -0.16 -9.18 6.45
C VAL A 159 -0.12 -9.36 7.97
N LYS A 160 -0.78 -10.40 8.50
CA LYS A 160 -0.77 -10.72 9.93
C LYS A 160 0.65 -10.94 10.45
N ARG A 161 1.49 -11.68 9.71
CA ARG A 161 2.90 -11.89 10.08
C ARG A 161 3.68 -10.59 10.28
N LEU A 162 3.44 -9.61 9.42
CA LEU A 162 4.18 -8.34 9.40
C LEU A 162 3.57 -7.27 10.32
N PHE A 163 2.26 -7.32 10.59
CA PHE A 163 1.51 -6.22 11.21
C PHE A 163 0.57 -6.66 12.36
N SER A 164 0.71 -7.87 12.90
CA SER A 164 -0.14 -8.37 14.01
C SER A 164 -0.13 -7.47 15.25
N GLY A 165 1.04 -6.95 15.62
CA GLY A 165 1.23 -6.04 16.75
C GLY A 165 0.86 -4.59 16.44
N ARG A 166 0.26 -4.33 15.27
CA ARG A 166 -0.16 -3.01 14.79
C ARG A 166 0.89 -1.91 15.00
N PRO A 167 2.11 -2.07 14.46
CA PRO A 167 3.12 -1.01 14.53
C PRO A 167 2.56 0.31 14.01
N SER A 168 2.99 1.43 14.60
CA SER A 168 2.47 2.77 14.29
C SER A 168 3.10 3.38 13.03
N GLU A 169 4.28 2.89 12.63
CA GLU A 169 5.06 3.46 11.54
C GLU A 169 5.88 2.42 10.79
N VAL A 170 6.32 2.81 9.59
CA VAL A 170 7.34 2.09 8.81
C VAL A 170 8.45 3.05 8.38
N THR A 171 9.62 2.49 8.07
CA THR A 171 10.74 3.22 7.49
C THR A 171 10.95 2.80 6.05
N PHE A 172 10.85 3.75 5.13
CA PHE A 172 11.26 3.61 3.74
C PHE A 172 12.75 3.86 3.62
N ALA A 173 13.45 3.07 2.80
CA ALA A 173 14.84 3.29 2.47
C ALA A 173 15.05 3.22 0.96
N ILE A 174 15.78 4.20 0.44
CA ILE A 174 16.16 4.30 -0.97
C ILE A 174 17.68 4.40 -1.03
N LYS A 175 18.28 3.49 -1.79
CA LYS A 175 19.69 3.50 -2.17
C LYS A 175 19.77 3.38 -3.68
N LEU A 176 20.34 4.41 -4.29
CA LEU A 176 20.61 4.49 -5.72
C LEU A 176 22.14 4.64 -5.91
N PRO A 177 22.72 4.11 -7.00
CA PRO A 177 24.16 4.22 -7.23
C PRO A 177 24.61 5.67 -7.40
N GLY A 178 25.71 6.04 -6.74
CA GLY A 178 26.27 7.40 -6.81
C GLY A 178 25.55 8.43 -5.95
N GLU A 179 24.53 8.03 -5.18
CA GLU A 179 23.75 8.93 -4.31
C GLU A 179 23.86 8.53 -2.85
N THR A 180 23.69 9.52 -1.96
CA THR A 180 23.58 9.26 -0.52
C THR A 180 22.28 8.51 -0.26
N PRO A 181 22.31 7.34 0.39
CA PRO A 181 21.08 6.64 0.76
C PRO A 181 20.17 7.51 1.62
N THR A 182 18.87 7.49 1.33
CA THR A 182 17.86 8.26 2.06
C THR A 182 16.90 7.35 2.79
N THR A 183 16.45 7.76 3.97
CA THR A 183 15.41 7.09 4.73
C THR A 183 14.30 8.05 5.09
N GLN A 184 13.06 7.58 5.09
CA GLN A 184 11.89 8.36 5.51
C GLN A 184 10.96 7.50 6.33
N THR A 185 10.47 8.01 7.45
CA THR A 185 9.43 7.35 8.25
C THR A 185 8.05 7.86 7.84
N ALA A 186 7.04 6.98 7.84
CA ALA A 186 5.64 7.35 7.65
C ALA A 186 4.73 6.56 8.61
N PRO A 187 3.62 7.17 9.09
CA PRO A 187 2.65 6.46 9.90
C PRO A 187 1.93 5.39 9.08
N ILE A 188 1.58 4.28 9.73
CA ILE A 188 0.74 3.24 9.14
C ILE A 188 -0.72 3.59 9.37
N LEU A 189 -1.48 3.66 8.27
CA LEU A 189 -2.93 3.79 8.30
C LEU A 189 -3.56 2.40 8.25
N TYR A 190 -4.28 2.01 9.30
CA TYR A 190 -5.03 0.76 9.33
C TYR A 190 -6.47 0.98 8.87
N GLN A 191 -6.96 0.09 8.02
CA GLN A 191 -8.37 0.01 7.61
C GLN A 191 -8.88 -1.39 7.95
N ASP A 192 -9.67 -1.47 9.01
CA ASP A 192 -10.25 -2.71 9.53
C ASP A 192 -11.56 -3.09 8.80
#